data_AF-A0A7S3AW93-F1
#
_entry.id   AF-A0A7S3AW93-F1
#
_cell.length_a   1.000
_cell.length_b   1.000
_cell.length_c   1.000
_cell.angle_alpha   90.00
_cell.angle_beta   90.00
_cell.angle_gamma   90.00
#
_symmetry.space_group_name_H-M   'P 1'
#
loop_
_entity.id
_entity.type
_entity.pdbx_description
1 polymer ?
#
loop_
_entity_poly.entity_id
_entity_poly.type
_entity_poly.pdbx_seq_one_letter_code
_entity_poly.pdbx_strand_id
1 'polypeptide(L)'
;ASQLHGVTIELRLLSDLMSRSHGSLLAHLQSAGISVEMACSKWLMCLFVTVLPIESTLRIWDLLLLDGASKGGCSAVPLVGCLGLLQLHEAQLLAVPDADSLLPELISLPSNLESSQEEILIESVAKFVSSAYGTDLLQELIEPLRAAHTRFVEAEMLLREAEAKEERSAERDGHASSSDSGQPRTLLGVPPREGGAGVGSSGSFGALASHSGAARYSLRRELEALRNAVLMDLRSVHMSSISLMGALRPS
;
A
#
# COMPACT_ATOMS: atom_id res chain seq x y z
N ALA A 1 -13.18 5.20 -4.03
CA ALA A 1 -11.85 5.83 -3.91
C ALA A 1 -10.84 4.83 -4.45
N SER A 2 -10.43 4.95 -5.71
CA SER A 2 -9.79 3.84 -6.44
C SER A 2 -8.75 4.29 -7.44
N GLN A 3 -7.70 5.02 -7.01
CA GLN A 3 -6.73 5.54 -7.99
C GLN A 3 -5.24 5.39 -7.65
N LEU A 4 -4.84 4.88 -6.47
CA LEU A 4 -3.40 4.79 -6.10
C LEU A 4 -2.95 3.47 -5.44
N HIS A 5 -3.74 2.40 -5.56
CA HIS A 5 -3.43 1.13 -4.88
C HIS A 5 -2.13 0.48 -5.38
N GLY A 6 -1.78 0.67 -6.67
CA GLY A 6 -0.51 0.17 -7.22
C GLY A 6 0.72 0.69 -6.48
N VAL A 7 0.79 2.00 -6.21
CA VAL A 7 1.91 2.57 -5.45
C VAL A 7 1.89 2.14 -3.99
N THR A 8 0.70 1.95 -3.40
CA THR A 8 0.62 1.42 -2.02
C THR A 8 1.23 0.01 -1.93
N ILE A 9 0.99 -0.83 -2.94
CA ILE A 9 1.57 -2.18 -3.02
C ILE A 9 3.10 -2.10 -3.11
N GLU A 10 3.63 -1.28 -4.04
CA GLU A 10 5.08 -1.11 -4.23
C GLU A 10 5.78 -0.52 -3.00
N LEU A 11 5.12 0.39 -2.27
CA LEU A 11 5.67 0.95 -1.03
C LEU A 11 5.74 -0.07 0.11
N ARG A 12 4.74 -0.95 0.23
CA ARG A 12 4.77 -2.06 1.19
C ARG A 12 5.86 -3.08 0.84
N LEU A 13 5.99 -3.42 -0.44
CA LEU A 13 7.10 -4.22 -0.96
C LEU A 13 8.45 -3.58 -0.62
N LEU A 14 8.61 -2.27 -0.78
CA LEU A 14 9.85 -1.56 -0.45
C LEU A 14 10.19 -1.69 1.03
N SER A 15 9.21 -1.49 1.91
CA SER A 15 9.40 -1.67 3.36
C SER A 15 9.83 -3.10 3.70
N ASP A 16 9.23 -4.10 3.06
CA ASP A 16 9.58 -5.50 3.26
C ASP A 16 11.02 -5.80 2.79
N LEU A 17 11.41 -5.29 1.61
CA LEU A 17 12.77 -5.43 1.10
C LEU A 17 13.79 -4.73 2.03
N MET A 18 13.49 -3.51 2.49
CA MET A 18 14.32 -2.81 3.45
C MET A 18 14.47 -3.56 4.77
N SER A 19 13.41 -4.20 5.27
CA SER A 19 13.50 -5.00 6.49
C SER A 19 14.51 -6.15 6.39
N ARG A 20 14.76 -6.64 5.17
CA ARG A 20 15.71 -7.73 4.87
C ARG A 20 17.14 -7.24 4.64
N SER A 21 17.34 -6.12 3.95
CA SER A 21 18.68 -5.65 3.55
C SER A 21 19.19 -4.43 4.34
N HIS A 22 18.31 -3.51 4.74
CA HIS A 22 18.63 -2.24 5.42
C HIS A 22 17.78 -2.07 6.69
N GLY A 23 17.68 -3.14 7.50
CA GLY A 23 16.84 -3.17 8.70
C GLY A 23 17.24 -2.11 9.74
N SER A 24 18.52 -1.75 9.80
CA SER A 24 19.05 -0.64 10.61
C SER A 24 18.43 0.69 10.21
N LEU A 25 18.45 1.02 8.91
CA LEU A 25 17.87 2.25 8.39
C LEU A 25 16.36 2.29 8.58
N LEU A 26 15.67 1.16 8.30
CA LEU A 26 14.24 1.07 8.50
C LEU A 26 13.84 1.31 9.97
N ALA A 27 14.57 0.69 10.91
CA ALA A 27 14.34 0.87 12.34
C ALA A 27 14.62 2.32 12.79
N HIS A 28 15.68 2.95 12.26
CA HIS A 28 16.00 4.36 12.52
C HIS A 28 14.85 5.28 12.09
N LEU A 29 14.39 5.15 10.84
CA LEU A 29 13.25 5.91 10.32
C LEU A 29 11.98 5.71 11.17
N GLN A 30 11.67 4.46 11.52
CA GLN A 30 10.51 4.15 12.37
C GLN A 30 10.62 4.73 13.78
N SER A 31 11.82 4.73 14.37
CA SER A 31 12.06 5.33 15.70
C SER A 31 11.86 6.85 15.68
N ALA A 32 12.12 7.48 14.55
CA ALA A 32 11.88 8.90 14.28
C ALA A 32 10.42 9.20 13.87
N GLY A 33 9.54 8.18 13.78
CA GLY A 33 8.15 8.35 13.35
C GLY A 33 7.99 8.60 11.84
N ILE A 34 9.02 8.33 11.04
CA ILE A 34 9.05 8.55 9.59
C ILE A 34 8.80 7.22 8.89
N SER A 35 7.84 7.20 7.95
CA SER A 35 7.66 6.06 7.04
C SER A 35 8.37 6.31 5.71
N VAL A 36 8.91 5.25 5.13
CA VAL A 36 9.56 5.27 3.80
C VAL A 36 8.60 5.78 2.72
N GLU A 37 7.31 5.52 2.90
CA GLU A 37 6.21 5.99 2.05
C GLU A 37 6.20 7.51 1.89
N MET A 38 6.61 8.27 2.92
CA MET A 38 6.59 9.74 2.89
C MET A 38 7.51 10.31 1.81
N ALA A 39 8.63 9.66 1.51
CA ALA A 39 9.56 10.09 0.48
C ALA A 39 9.37 9.31 -0.83
N CYS A 40 9.31 7.98 -0.76
CA CYS A 40 9.33 7.14 -1.95
C CYS A 40 8.02 7.17 -2.74
N SER A 41 6.90 7.58 -2.14
CA SER A 41 5.63 7.73 -2.86
C SER A 41 5.76 8.68 -4.04
N LYS A 42 6.42 9.85 -3.86
CA LYS A 42 6.68 10.81 -4.94
C LYS A 42 7.58 10.20 -6.02
N TRP A 43 8.63 9.48 -5.62
CA TRP A 43 9.60 8.89 -6.54
C TRP A 43 8.94 7.87 -7.47
N LEU A 44 8.14 6.97 -6.91
CA LEU A 44 7.41 5.94 -7.64
C LEU A 44 6.28 6.54 -8.50
N MET A 45 5.49 7.46 -7.94
CA MET A 45 4.38 8.11 -8.67
C MET A 45 4.84 8.88 -9.90
N CYS A 46 6.01 9.51 -9.82
CA CYS A 46 6.58 10.27 -10.94
C CYS A 46 7.61 9.48 -11.75
N LEU A 47 7.83 8.19 -11.45
CA LEU A 47 8.89 7.37 -12.06
C LEU A 47 10.22 8.12 -12.18
N PHE A 48 10.60 8.78 -11.08
CA PHE A 48 11.79 9.63 -10.91
C PHE A 48 11.88 10.93 -11.73
N VAL A 49 10.97 11.20 -12.66
CA VAL A 49 11.04 12.37 -13.57
C VAL A 49 11.13 13.71 -12.86
N THR A 50 10.50 13.82 -11.68
CA THR A 50 10.46 15.09 -10.92
C THR A 50 11.53 15.18 -9.83
N VAL A 51 12.42 14.18 -9.73
CA VAL A 51 13.39 14.07 -8.64
C VAL A 51 14.82 13.80 -9.10
N LEU A 52 15.03 13.18 -10.26
CA LEU A 52 16.35 12.99 -10.87
C LEU A 52 16.55 13.94 -12.07
N PRO A 53 17.80 14.25 -12.47
CA PRO A 53 18.09 14.83 -13.78
C PRO A 53 17.49 14.01 -14.92
N ILE A 54 17.16 14.66 -16.03
CA ILE A 54 16.43 14.02 -17.13
C ILE A 54 17.26 12.91 -17.78
N GLU A 55 18.57 13.07 -17.88
CA GLU A 55 19.51 12.10 -18.42
C GLU A 55 19.48 10.80 -17.61
N SER A 56 19.57 10.91 -16.28
CA SER A 56 19.54 9.78 -15.36
C SER A 56 18.16 9.13 -15.29
N THR A 57 17.10 9.94 -15.35
CA THR A 57 15.72 9.44 -15.48
C THR A 57 15.55 8.58 -16.74
N LEU A 58 15.99 9.06 -17.90
CA LEU A 58 15.86 8.34 -19.17
C LEU A 58 16.64 7.02 -19.15
N ARG A 59 17.84 6.99 -18.54
CA ARG A 59 18.61 5.74 -18.39
C ARG A 59 17.88 4.71 -17.52
N ILE A 60 17.26 5.14 -16.42
CA ILE A 60 16.41 4.24 -15.60
C ILE A 60 15.21 3.76 -16.41
N TRP A 61 14.62 4.62 -17.24
CA TRP A 61 13.48 4.25 -18.09
C TRP A 61 13.86 3.25 -19.18
N ASP A 62 15.02 3.40 -19.81
CA ASP A 62 15.53 2.43 -20.78
C ASP A 62 15.66 1.04 -20.12
N LEU A 63 16.20 0.99 -18.90
CA LEU A 63 16.30 -0.24 -18.11
C LEU A 63 14.94 -0.80 -17.72
N LEU A 64 14.00 0.05 -17.29
CA LEU A 64 12.61 -0.32 -16.97
C LEU A 64 11.90 -0.96 -18.18
N LEU A 65 12.01 -0.32 -19.34
CA LEU A 65 11.36 -0.79 -20.57
C LEU A 65 12.01 -2.08 -21.10
N LEU A 66 13.34 -2.17 -21.04
CA LEU A 66 14.07 -3.38 -21.39
C LEU A 66 13.69 -4.57 -20.49
N ASP A 67 13.69 -4.33 -19.17
CA ASP A 67 13.32 -5.31 -18.15
C ASP A 67 11.88 -5.81 -18.36
N GLY A 68 10.94 -4.87 -18.50
CA GLY A 68 9.54 -5.18 -18.77
C GLY A 68 9.33 -5.93 -20.08
N ALA A 69 9.98 -5.53 -21.17
CA ALA A 69 9.90 -6.24 -22.45
C ALA A 69 10.44 -7.67 -22.35
N SER A 70 11.52 -7.88 -21.59
CA SER A 70 12.16 -9.19 -21.43
C SER A 70 11.37 -10.12 -20.51
N LYS A 71 10.65 -9.57 -19.54
CA LYS A 71 9.99 -10.31 -18.44
C LYS A 71 8.46 -10.26 -18.50
N GLY A 72 7.89 -10.08 -19.70
CA GLY A 72 6.44 -10.20 -19.93
C GLY A 72 5.61 -9.07 -19.31
N GLY A 73 6.17 -7.86 -19.20
CA GLY A 73 5.52 -6.67 -18.66
C GLY A 73 5.76 -6.45 -17.17
N CYS A 74 6.40 -7.38 -16.47
CA CYS A 74 6.74 -7.24 -15.05
C CYS A 74 8.12 -6.59 -14.92
N SER A 75 8.23 -5.52 -14.12
CA SER A 75 9.52 -4.92 -13.78
C SER A 75 9.57 -4.47 -12.33
N ALA A 76 10.73 -4.64 -11.70
CA ALA A 76 11.03 -4.10 -10.37
C ALA A 76 12.01 -2.93 -10.43
N VAL A 77 12.38 -2.43 -11.62
CA VAL A 77 13.34 -1.32 -11.76
C VAL A 77 13.00 -0.11 -10.89
N PRO A 78 11.74 0.36 -10.76
CA PRO A 78 11.45 1.52 -9.94
C PRO A 78 11.62 1.25 -8.44
N LEU A 79 11.26 0.04 -8.00
CA LEU A 79 11.44 -0.43 -6.63
C LEU A 79 12.94 -0.54 -6.29
N VAL A 80 13.71 -1.13 -7.20
CA VAL A 80 15.16 -1.27 -7.09
C VAL A 80 15.85 0.09 -7.12
N GLY A 81 15.39 1.03 -7.93
CA GLY A 81 15.89 2.41 -7.95
C GLY A 81 15.67 3.12 -6.60
N CYS A 82 14.49 2.96 -5.99
CA CYS A 82 14.24 3.49 -4.64
C CYS A 82 15.19 2.87 -3.61
N LEU A 83 15.35 1.55 -3.65
CA LEU A 83 16.24 0.83 -2.73
C LEU A 83 17.71 1.27 -2.91
N GLY A 84 18.17 1.42 -4.15
CA GLY A 84 19.52 1.88 -4.48
C GLY A 84 19.80 3.30 -3.96
N LEU A 85 18.84 4.22 -4.09
CA LEU A 85 18.95 5.59 -3.55
C LEU A 85 19.10 5.59 -2.03
N LEU A 86 18.29 4.77 -1.33
CA LEU A 86 18.33 4.63 0.11
C LEU A 86 19.64 3.98 0.58
N GLN A 87 20.09 2.93 -0.12
CA GLN A 87 21.35 2.25 0.17
C GLN A 87 22.55 3.19 0.00
N LEU A 88 22.56 4.01 -1.05
CA LEU A 88 23.67 4.93 -1.33
C LEU A 88 23.84 5.99 -0.23
N HIS A 89 22.74 6.40 0.39
CA HIS A 89 22.72 7.42 1.44
C HIS A 89 22.52 6.82 2.84
N GLU A 90 22.56 5.49 3.00
CA GLU A 90 22.25 4.83 4.27
C GLU A 90 23.13 5.36 5.41
N ALA A 91 24.44 5.47 5.19
CA ALA A 91 25.36 5.97 6.21
C ALA A 91 25.08 7.43 6.60
N GLN A 92 24.66 8.27 5.64
CA GLN A 92 24.34 9.67 5.90
C GLN A 92 23.03 9.78 6.68
N LEU A 93 21.99 9.05 6.28
CA LEU A 93 20.69 9.03 6.95
C LEU A 93 20.79 8.50 8.39
N LEU A 94 21.60 7.47 8.62
CA LEU A 94 21.85 6.94 9.97
C LEU A 94 22.62 7.91 10.87
N ALA A 95 23.38 8.84 10.29
CA ALA A 95 24.12 9.85 11.05
C ALA A 95 23.23 11.02 11.51
N VAL A 96 22.03 11.18 10.95
CA VAL A 96 21.07 12.24 11.32
C VAL A 96 20.17 11.74 12.45
N PRO A 97 20.29 12.28 13.68
CA PRO A 97 19.54 11.80 14.83
C PRO A 97 18.12 12.36 14.91
N ASP A 98 17.91 13.58 14.40
CA ASP A 98 16.68 14.34 14.62
C ASP A 98 15.65 14.11 13.51
N ALA A 99 14.42 13.75 13.90
CA ALA A 99 13.31 13.51 12.97
C ALA A 99 13.01 14.72 12.06
N ASP A 100 13.10 15.93 12.62
CA ASP A 100 12.80 17.19 11.90
C ASP A 100 13.76 17.45 10.73
N SER A 101 15.00 16.94 10.80
CA SER A 101 16.00 17.07 9.74
C SER A 101 16.05 15.84 8.83
N LEU A 102 15.74 14.66 9.37
CA LEU A 102 15.80 13.39 8.64
C LEU A 102 14.80 13.31 7.49
N LEU A 103 13.56 13.75 7.68
CA LEU A 103 12.54 13.69 6.62
C LEU A 103 12.86 14.62 5.43
N PRO A 104 13.22 15.91 5.63
CA PRO A 104 13.66 16.77 4.54
C PRO A 104 14.86 16.19 3.77
N GLU A 105 15.83 15.64 4.49
CA GLU A 105 17.02 15.03 3.88
C GLU A 105 16.62 13.83 3.02
N LEU A 106 15.80 12.92 3.56
CA LEU A 106 15.24 11.77 2.86
C LEU A 106 14.49 12.18 1.57
N ILE A 107 13.66 13.22 1.60
CA ILE A 107 12.91 13.69 0.43
C ILE A 107 13.84 14.26 -0.65
N SER A 108 14.93 14.92 -0.24
CA SER A 108 15.86 15.62 -1.11
C SER A 108 16.97 14.73 -1.71
N LEU A 109 17.07 13.46 -1.30
CA LEU A 109 18.14 12.55 -1.75
C LEU A 109 18.33 12.51 -3.27
N PRO A 110 17.29 12.33 -4.11
CA PRO A 110 17.52 12.15 -5.54
C PRO A 110 17.98 13.46 -6.21
N SER A 111 17.61 14.62 -5.65
CA SER A 111 18.03 15.91 -6.18
C SER A 111 19.47 16.31 -5.79
N ASN A 112 20.06 15.63 -4.81
CA ASN A 112 21.39 15.95 -4.26
C ASN A 112 22.47 14.94 -4.68
N LEU A 113 22.19 14.10 -5.67
CA LEU A 113 23.16 13.10 -6.15
C LEU A 113 24.37 13.78 -6.83
N GLU A 114 25.56 13.34 -6.46
CA GLU A 114 26.77 13.62 -7.23
C GLU A 114 26.80 12.78 -8.51
N SER A 115 27.48 13.25 -9.56
CA SER A 115 27.56 12.49 -10.83
C SER A 115 28.15 11.08 -10.67
N SER A 116 29.05 10.88 -9.69
CA SER A 116 29.58 9.56 -9.32
C SER A 116 28.50 8.63 -8.73
N GLN A 117 27.66 9.19 -7.86
CA GLN A 117 26.55 8.51 -7.21
C GLN A 117 25.44 8.14 -8.20
N GLU A 118 25.14 9.03 -9.16
CA GLU A 118 24.21 8.74 -10.25
C GLU A 118 24.66 7.55 -11.09
N GLU A 119 25.95 7.50 -11.47
CA GLU A 119 26.48 6.38 -12.26
C GLU A 119 26.43 5.07 -11.47
N ILE A 120 26.79 5.09 -10.18
CA ILE A 120 26.70 3.92 -9.30
C ILE A 120 25.25 3.40 -9.22
N LEU A 121 24.28 4.31 -9.05
CA LEU A 121 22.87 3.95 -9.01
C LEU A 121 22.46 3.26 -10.31
N ILE A 122 22.76 3.87 -11.46
CA ILE A 122 22.37 3.33 -12.76
C ILE A 122 23.06 1.99 -13.04
N GLU A 123 24.35 1.86 -12.71
CA GLU A 123 25.08 0.60 -12.86
C GLU A 123 24.48 -0.51 -11.99
N SER A 124 24.10 -0.20 -10.76
CA SER A 124 23.46 -1.16 -9.84
C SER A 124 22.11 -1.65 -10.38
N VAL A 125 21.29 -0.75 -10.94
CA VAL A 125 20.02 -1.09 -11.58
C VAL A 125 20.26 -1.90 -12.86
N ALA A 126 21.26 -1.55 -13.67
CA ALA A 126 21.60 -2.29 -14.89
C ALA A 126 22.09 -3.71 -14.58
N LYS A 127 22.87 -3.89 -13.51
CA LYS A 127 23.27 -5.22 -12.99
C LYS A 127 22.07 -6.02 -12.56
N PHE A 128 21.10 -5.40 -11.87
CA PHE A 128 19.84 -6.07 -11.53
C PHE A 128 19.08 -6.53 -12.78
N VAL A 129 18.93 -5.68 -13.80
CA VAL A 129 18.18 -6.04 -15.02
C VAL A 129 18.86 -7.15 -15.81
N SER A 130 20.19 -7.08 -15.97
CA SER A 130 20.97 -8.00 -16.81
C SER A 130 21.35 -9.32 -16.14
N SER A 131 21.31 -9.39 -14.81
CA SER A 131 21.73 -10.58 -14.08
C SER A 131 20.62 -11.63 -13.98
N ALA A 132 20.98 -12.90 -14.14
CA ALA A 132 20.12 -14.05 -13.81
C ALA A 132 19.63 -13.98 -12.36
N TYR A 133 20.43 -13.41 -11.47
CA TYR A 133 20.00 -13.14 -10.10
C TYR A 133 18.79 -12.21 -10.04
N GLY A 134 18.72 -11.18 -10.88
CA GLY A 134 17.61 -10.22 -10.87
C GLY A 134 16.33 -10.79 -11.49
N THR A 135 16.43 -11.75 -12.43
CA THR A 135 15.28 -12.53 -12.87
C THR A 135 14.75 -13.42 -11.75
N ASP A 136 15.63 -14.13 -11.05
CA ASP A 136 15.25 -15.05 -9.99
C ASP A 136 14.66 -14.29 -8.80
N LEU A 137 15.28 -13.18 -8.39
CA LEU A 137 14.77 -12.30 -7.34
C LEU A 137 13.38 -11.74 -7.68
N LEU A 138 13.15 -11.37 -8.95
CA LEU A 138 11.84 -10.89 -9.38
C LEU A 138 10.79 -12.01 -9.28
N GLN A 139 11.09 -13.21 -9.78
CA GLN A 139 10.13 -14.31 -9.87
C GLN A 139 9.88 -15.02 -8.54
N GLU A 140 10.91 -15.21 -7.72
CA GLU A 140 10.83 -16.01 -6.49
C GLU A 140 10.46 -15.17 -5.26
N LEU A 141 10.76 -13.87 -5.25
CA LEU A 141 10.50 -13.00 -4.10
C LEU A 141 9.53 -11.87 -4.41
N ILE A 142 9.86 -11.02 -5.40
CA ILE A 142 9.12 -9.75 -5.60
C ILE A 142 7.70 -10.03 -6.10
N GLU A 143 7.52 -10.89 -7.10
CA GLU A 143 6.20 -11.15 -7.66
C GLU A 143 5.25 -11.88 -6.69
N PRO A 144 5.68 -12.91 -5.93
CA PRO A 144 4.85 -13.51 -4.90
C PRO A 144 4.45 -12.53 -3.79
N LEU A 145 5.40 -11.73 -3.30
CA LEU A 145 5.12 -10.69 -2.30
C LEU A 145 4.17 -9.63 -2.87
N ARG A 146 4.33 -9.25 -4.14
CA ARG A 146 3.46 -8.29 -4.82
C ARG A 146 2.04 -8.82 -4.89
N ALA A 147 1.86 -10.07 -5.31
CA ALA A 147 0.56 -10.71 -5.34
C ALA A 147 -0.09 -10.78 -3.93
N ALA A 148 0.70 -11.06 -2.90
CA ALA A 148 0.22 -11.08 -1.52
C ALA A 148 -0.23 -9.70 -1.03
N HIS A 149 0.58 -8.65 -1.29
CA HIS A 149 0.23 -7.27 -0.96
C HIS A 149 -0.96 -6.75 -1.75
N THR A 150 -1.10 -7.12 -3.03
CA THR A 150 -2.28 -6.81 -3.85
C THR A 150 -3.55 -7.34 -3.18
N ARG A 151 -3.57 -8.63 -2.82
CA ARG A 151 -4.71 -9.26 -2.12
C ARG A 151 -5.04 -8.55 -0.81
N PHE A 152 -4.00 -8.21 -0.05
CA PHE A 152 -4.17 -7.53 1.23
C PHE A 152 -4.77 -6.13 1.03
N VAL A 153 -4.25 -5.33 0.09
CA VAL A 153 -4.77 -3.99 -0.22
C VAL A 153 -6.21 -4.07 -0.73
N GLU A 154 -6.51 -5.01 -1.62
CA GLU A 154 -7.87 -5.24 -2.12
C GLU A 154 -8.84 -5.61 -0.99
N ALA A 155 -8.45 -6.49 -0.07
CA ALA A 155 -9.27 -6.85 1.09
C ALA A 155 -9.51 -5.63 2.01
N GLU A 156 -8.48 -4.81 2.24
CA GLU A 156 -8.58 -3.57 3.02
C GLU A 156 -9.53 -2.55 2.38
N MET A 157 -9.51 -2.44 1.04
CA MET A 157 -10.46 -1.62 0.29
C MET A 157 -11.89 -2.13 0.42
N LEU A 158 -12.12 -3.43 0.24
CA LEU A 158 -13.44 -4.03 0.35
C LEU A 158 -14.03 -3.82 1.74
N LEU A 159 -13.20 -3.91 2.78
CA LEU A 159 -13.61 -3.61 4.15
C LEU A 159 -14.04 -2.14 4.30
N ARG A 160 -13.23 -1.18 3.82
CA ARG A 160 -13.58 0.26 3.85
C ARG A 160 -14.85 0.56 3.06
N GLU A 161 -15.04 -0.09 1.91
CA GLU A 161 -16.24 0.09 1.10
C GLU A 161 -17.49 -0.50 1.78
N ALA A 162 -17.36 -1.62 2.48
CA ALA A 162 -18.44 -2.19 3.28
C ALA A 162 -18.82 -1.25 4.42
N GLU A 163 -17.83 -0.72 5.14
CA GLU A 163 -18.02 0.26 6.23
C GLU A 163 -18.73 1.52 5.73
N ALA A 164 -18.26 2.10 4.62
CA ALA A 164 -18.87 3.29 4.04
C ALA A 164 -20.27 3.05 3.43
N LYS A 165 -20.60 1.82 3.02
CA LYS A 165 -21.96 1.48 2.57
C LYS A 165 -22.92 1.36 3.75
N GLU A 166 -22.45 0.82 4.87
CA GLU A 166 -23.22 0.67 6.10
C GLU A 166 -23.54 2.03 6.73
N GLU A 167 -22.55 2.93 6.79
CA GLU A 167 -22.76 4.34 7.21
C GLU A 167 -23.84 5.02 6.36
N ARG A 168 -23.76 4.87 5.02
CA ARG A 168 -24.78 5.41 4.11
C ARG A 168 -26.16 4.79 4.26
N SER A 169 -26.26 3.50 4.61
CA SER A 169 -27.57 2.88 4.92
C SER A 169 -28.12 3.37 6.26
N ALA A 170 -27.29 3.52 7.28
CA ALA A 170 -27.70 4.02 8.60
C ALA A 170 -28.20 5.48 8.52
N GLU A 171 -27.55 6.32 7.70
CA GLU A 171 -28.01 7.68 7.43
C GLU A 171 -29.38 7.72 6.74
N ARG A 172 -29.64 6.81 5.80
CA ARG A 172 -30.95 6.69 5.12
C ARG A 172 -32.06 6.25 6.08
N ASP A 173 -31.78 5.28 6.94
CA ASP A 173 -32.74 4.77 7.92
C ASP A 173 -33.03 5.80 9.04
N GLY A 174 -32.03 6.61 9.42
CA GLY A 174 -32.19 7.75 10.33
C GLY A 174 -33.01 8.90 9.72
N HIS A 175 -32.89 9.16 8.41
CA HIS A 175 -33.72 10.16 7.73
C HIS A 175 -35.17 9.71 7.53
N ALA A 176 -35.41 8.41 7.34
CA ALA A 176 -36.76 7.87 7.23
C ALA A 176 -37.52 7.92 8.57
N SER A 177 -36.84 7.67 9.69
CA SER A 177 -37.45 7.69 11.04
C SER A 177 -37.71 9.09 11.60
N SER A 178 -36.98 10.12 11.14
CA SER A 178 -37.25 11.53 11.51
C SER A 178 -38.39 12.17 10.70
N SER A 179 -38.73 11.60 9.54
CA SER A 179 -39.78 12.08 8.64
C SER A 179 -41.20 11.66 9.05
N ASP A 180 -41.35 10.72 10.00
CA ASP A 180 -42.64 10.13 10.40
C ASP A 180 -43.24 10.70 11.70
N SER A 181 -42.73 11.85 12.18
CA SER A 181 -43.33 12.58 13.32
C SER A 181 -44.40 13.61 12.91
N GLY A 182 -44.87 13.55 11.65
CA GLY A 182 -45.98 14.36 11.16
C GLY A 182 -47.31 13.93 11.79
N GLN A 183 -47.73 14.65 12.83
CA GLN A 183 -49.08 14.54 13.43
C GLN A 183 -50.18 14.36 12.37
N PRO A 184 -51.14 13.43 12.54
CA PRO A 184 -52.28 13.36 11.65
C PRO A 184 -53.15 14.60 11.86
N ARG A 185 -53.19 15.50 10.87
CA ARG A 185 -54.13 16.61 10.80
C ARG A 185 -55.56 16.05 10.75
N THR A 186 -56.24 16.10 11.88
CA THR A 186 -57.67 15.81 11.99
C THR A 186 -58.45 16.98 11.38
N LEU A 187 -59.16 16.75 10.29
CA LEU A 187 -60.14 17.69 9.75
C LEU A 187 -61.52 17.01 9.67
N LEU A 188 -62.43 17.57 10.45
CA LEU A 188 -63.89 17.36 10.55
C LEU A 188 -64.41 16.00 11.04
N GLY A 189 -65.37 16.10 11.96
CA GLY A 189 -65.81 15.02 12.85
C GLY A 189 -66.87 14.08 12.28
N VAL A 190 -66.76 12.83 12.73
CA VAL A 190 -67.82 11.81 12.80
C VAL A 190 -67.48 10.91 14.01
N PRO A 191 -68.43 10.50 14.86
CA PRO A 191 -68.16 9.64 16.02
C PRO A 191 -67.92 8.16 15.63
N PRO A 192 -67.36 7.33 16.54
CA PRO A 192 -66.64 6.13 16.18
C PRO A 192 -67.55 4.91 15.96
N ARG A 193 -67.13 4.01 15.09
CA ARG A 193 -67.64 2.64 15.00
C ARG A 193 -66.49 1.66 15.25
N GLU A 194 -66.69 0.82 16.25
CA GLU A 194 -65.78 -0.24 16.69
C GLU A 194 -65.49 -1.27 15.61
N GLY A 195 -64.29 -1.84 15.66
CA GLY A 195 -63.99 -3.15 15.11
C GLY A 195 -62.73 -3.20 14.23
N GLY A 196 -61.75 -4.01 14.65
CA GLY A 196 -60.72 -4.49 13.73
C GLY A 196 -59.33 -4.58 14.34
N ALA A 197 -59.01 -5.76 14.88
CA ALA A 197 -57.66 -6.17 15.24
C ALA A 197 -56.68 -6.00 14.07
N GLY A 198 -55.55 -5.35 14.31
CA GLY A 198 -54.46 -5.18 13.36
C GLY A 198 -53.13 -5.50 14.02
N VAL A 199 -52.61 -6.68 13.72
CA VAL A 199 -51.38 -7.29 14.21
C VAL A 199 -50.18 -6.37 13.96
N GLY A 200 -49.45 -6.04 15.03
CA GLY A 200 -48.14 -5.40 14.93
C GLY A 200 -47.12 -6.36 14.33
N SER A 201 -46.75 -6.14 13.07
CA SER A 201 -45.62 -6.78 12.41
C SER A 201 -44.33 -6.07 12.83
N SER A 202 -43.85 -6.35 14.04
CA SER A 202 -42.47 -6.08 14.44
C SER A 202 -41.57 -7.18 13.87
N GLY A 203 -41.15 -7.03 12.63
CA GLY A 203 -40.32 -8.03 11.94
C GLY A 203 -39.30 -7.37 11.03
N SER A 204 -38.04 -7.75 11.22
CA SER A 204 -36.94 -7.64 10.23
C SER A 204 -36.05 -6.40 10.21
N PHE A 205 -35.75 -5.77 11.36
CA PHE A 205 -34.55 -4.90 11.45
C PHE A 205 -33.27 -5.65 11.86
N GLY A 206 -33.39 -6.72 12.66
CA GLY A 206 -32.22 -7.46 13.18
C GLY A 206 -31.51 -8.39 12.20
N ALA A 207 -32.19 -8.87 11.14
CA ALA A 207 -31.63 -9.87 10.23
C ALA A 207 -30.61 -9.26 9.24
N LEU A 208 -30.89 -8.05 8.72
CA LEU A 208 -30.00 -7.33 7.79
C LEU A 208 -28.72 -6.85 8.48
N ALA A 209 -28.81 -6.37 9.72
CA ALA A 209 -27.65 -6.00 10.52
C ALA A 209 -26.72 -7.20 10.83
N SER A 210 -27.28 -8.40 11.04
CA SER A 210 -26.48 -9.60 11.30
C SER A 210 -25.69 -10.06 10.07
N HIS A 211 -26.24 -9.88 8.87
CA HIS A 211 -25.60 -10.29 7.62
C HIS A 211 -24.46 -9.34 7.23
N SER A 212 -24.60 -8.03 7.52
CA SER A 212 -23.56 -7.01 7.36
C SER A 212 -22.38 -7.22 8.32
N GLY A 213 -22.67 -7.47 9.60
CA GLY A 213 -21.66 -7.75 10.62
C GLY A 213 -20.85 -9.02 10.36
N ALA A 214 -21.50 -10.08 9.87
CA ALA A 214 -20.84 -11.33 9.51
C ALA A 214 -19.81 -11.17 8.37
N ALA A 215 -20.14 -10.36 7.35
CA ALA A 215 -19.24 -10.08 6.23
C ALA A 215 -18.00 -9.25 6.65
N ARG A 216 -18.17 -8.28 7.56
CA ARG A 216 -17.04 -7.51 8.12
C ARG A 216 -16.11 -8.39 8.96
N TYR A 217 -16.69 -9.26 9.77
CA TYR A 217 -15.92 -10.21 10.58
C TYR A 217 -15.12 -11.17 9.71
N SER A 218 -15.71 -11.70 8.62
CA SER A 218 -14.98 -12.56 7.67
C SER A 218 -13.84 -11.82 6.98
N LEU A 219 -14.07 -10.58 6.52
CA LEU A 219 -13.03 -9.75 5.89
C LEU A 219 -11.88 -9.42 6.84
N ARG A 220 -12.17 -9.08 8.11
CA ARG A 220 -11.13 -8.84 9.13
C ARG A 220 -10.29 -10.09 9.39
N ARG A 221 -10.96 -11.24 9.50
CA ARG A 221 -10.28 -12.54 9.69
C ARG A 221 -9.40 -12.89 8.50
N GLU A 222 -9.88 -12.64 7.28
CA GLU A 222 -9.11 -12.85 6.05
C GLU A 222 -7.89 -11.91 5.98
N LEU A 223 -8.08 -10.63 6.33
CA LEU A 223 -6.99 -9.65 6.38
C LEU A 223 -5.92 -10.02 7.41
N GLU A 224 -6.32 -10.51 8.59
CA GLU A 224 -5.38 -11.05 9.59
C GLU A 224 -4.65 -12.29 9.09
N ALA A 225 -5.34 -13.19 8.40
CA ALA A 225 -4.73 -14.38 7.80
C ALA A 225 -3.72 -14.00 6.71
N LEU A 226 -4.06 -13.05 5.83
CA LEU A 226 -3.16 -12.53 4.79
C LEU A 226 -1.95 -11.83 5.39
N ARG A 227 -2.14 -11.01 6.44
CA ARG A 227 -1.02 -10.39 7.16
C ARG A 227 -0.06 -11.44 7.71
N ASN A 228 -0.61 -12.49 8.34
CA ASN A 228 0.21 -13.57 8.89
C ASN A 228 0.91 -14.38 7.79
N ALA A 229 0.25 -14.61 6.66
CA ALA A 229 0.84 -15.28 5.49
C ALA A 229 2.01 -14.46 4.92
N VAL A 230 1.82 -13.14 4.71
CA VAL A 230 2.91 -12.24 4.28
C VAL A 230 4.07 -12.29 5.27
N LEU A 231 3.81 -12.21 6.58
CA LEU A 231 4.86 -12.33 7.60
C LEU A 231 5.55 -13.70 7.60
N MET A 232 4.85 -14.78 7.27
CA MET A 232 5.42 -16.13 7.13
C MET A 232 6.26 -16.26 5.86
N ASP A 233 5.81 -15.73 4.73
CA ASP A 233 6.58 -15.67 3.47
C ASP A 233 7.81 -14.78 3.63
N LEU A 234 7.70 -13.72 4.44
CA LEU A 234 8.84 -12.90 4.83
C LEU A 234 9.90 -13.72 5.57
N ARG A 235 9.47 -14.65 6.43
CA ARG A 235 10.35 -15.52 7.23
C ARG A 235 10.79 -16.79 6.52
N SER A 236 10.01 -17.33 5.59
CA SER A 236 10.28 -18.61 4.91
C SER A 236 11.34 -18.47 3.81
N VAL A 237 11.41 -17.31 3.17
CA VAL A 237 12.43 -17.00 2.15
C VAL A 237 13.81 -16.72 2.78
N HIS A 238 14.00 -17.02 4.07
CA HIS A 238 15.32 -16.96 4.69
C HIS A 238 16.18 -18.17 4.28
N MET A 239 17.32 -17.88 3.64
CA MET A 239 18.46 -18.77 3.42
C MET A 239 18.44 -19.73 2.21
N SER A 240 18.00 -19.27 1.03
CA SER A 240 18.46 -19.90 -0.21
C SER A 240 18.98 -18.81 -1.17
N SER A 241 20.30 -18.60 -1.10
CA SER A 241 21.19 -18.00 -2.12
C SER A 241 20.96 -16.58 -2.66
N ILE A 242 19.85 -15.90 -2.38
CA ILE A 242 19.55 -14.61 -3.03
C ILE A 242 19.97 -13.43 -2.12
N SER A 243 21.27 -13.14 -2.01
CA SER A 243 21.75 -11.94 -1.29
C SER A 243 21.37 -10.66 -2.05
N LEU A 244 20.29 -9.99 -1.64
CA LEU A 244 19.80 -8.72 -2.23
C LEU A 244 20.93 -7.68 -2.35
N MET A 245 21.89 -7.76 -1.43
CA MET A 245 23.09 -6.94 -1.37
C MET A 245 24.12 -7.20 -2.48
N GLY A 246 24.09 -8.37 -3.13
CA GLY A 246 25.03 -8.71 -4.20
C GLY A 246 24.74 -7.99 -5.52
N ALA A 247 23.47 -7.73 -5.83
CA ALA A 247 23.06 -7.04 -7.06
C ALA A 247 23.19 -5.52 -6.97
N LEU A 248 23.11 -4.96 -5.76
CA LEU A 248 23.10 -3.52 -5.52
C LEU A 248 24.39 -2.96 -4.92
N ARG A 249 25.40 -3.79 -4.64
CA ARG A 249 26.71 -3.27 -4.22
C ARG A 249 27.50 -2.77 -5.44
N PRO A 250 27.99 -1.52 -5.42
CA PRO A 250 29.09 -1.14 -6.29
C PRO A 250 30.32 -1.99 -5.95
N SER A 251 31.11 -2.28 -6.99
CA SER A 251 32.32 -3.11 -6.93
C SER A 251 33.42 -2.50 -6.07
#